data_AF-A0A806DJL9-F1
#
_entry.id   AF-A0A806DJL9-F1
#
_cell.length_a   1.000
_cell.length_b   1.000
_cell.length_c   1.000
_cell.angle_alpha   90.00
_cell.angle_beta   90.00
_cell.angle_gamma   90.00
#
_symmetry.space_group_name_H-M   'P 1'
#
loop_
_entity.id
_entity.type
_entity.pdbx_description
1 polymer ?
#
loop_
_entity_poly.entity_id
_entity_poly.type
_entity_poly.pdbx_seq_one_letter_code
_entity_poly.pdbx_strand_id
1 'polypeptide(L)'
;MTRTGKKIRRKVENKVPLSYQELSSRILPELHLLAAEAGIPNYKKLSKDELVMLLLSQEASEEGLVIAKGYLEISQDGYGFLQEDLYDMDSRTAIVSAGLIKQYQLRTGDYVVGKARMARENERYGTLMKVEAVNNLDPEAAAKRPKFDDLIPQFPDRQIILETTGEESSNRVIDLLAPIGRGQRGLIVAPPKAGKTTLLKKVARAVLRNEPDIKVIVLLIDERPEEVTDFRESVEGAEVIASTFDEPPQNHIRVAEFVHERSRRIVEEGGHVLILLDSITRLARANNLVTPPTGRTLSGGLDSAALHFPKRFLGAARNIRGGGSLTILATALVETGSRMDDVIFEEFKGTGNMELHLSRRLEERRIFPAIDILKSGTRREELLLGEEVIQKMWLLRKVLADMDPAEAMEMLLARLSRTKTNKEFLATLGGK
;
A
#
# COMPACT_ATOMS: atom_id res chain seq x y z
N MET A 1 -10.59 -76.02 13.14
CA MET A 1 -11.56 -75.20 13.88
C MET A 1 -11.17 -73.73 13.76
N THR A 2 -12.01 -72.99 13.05
CA THR A 2 -11.92 -71.57 12.73
C THR A 2 -12.10 -70.70 13.98
N ARG A 3 -11.22 -69.71 14.19
CA ARG A 3 -11.50 -68.58 15.09
C ARG A 3 -11.52 -67.29 14.29
N THR A 4 -12.73 -66.78 14.19
CA THR A 4 -13.20 -65.55 13.56
C THR A 4 -12.63 -64.31 14.25
N GLY A 5 -11.66 -63.66 13.59
CA GLY A 5 -11.24 -62.29 13.92
C GLY A 5 -12.20 -61.28 13.31
N LYS A 6 -13.17 -60.83 14.10
CA LYS A 6 -14.16 -59.81 13.72
C LYS A 6 -13.44 -58.46 13.52
N LYS A 7 -13.15 -58.10 12.25
CA LYS A 7 -12.66 -56.75 11.88
C LYS A 7 -13.75 -55.74 12.26
N ILE A 8 -13.53 -54.98 13.32
CA ILE A 8 -14.30 -53.78 13.65
C ILE A 8 -13.91 -52.73 12.61
N ARG A 9 -14.70 -52.62 11.53
CA ARG A 9 -14.71 -51.41 10.71
C ARG A 9 -15.28 -50.30 11.59
N ARG A 10 -14.42 -49.45 12.16
CA ARG A 10 -14.86 -48.14 12.68
C ARG A 10 -15.55 -47.42 11.52
N LYS A 11 -16.86 -47.22 11.64
CA LYS A 11 -17.59 -46.26 10.80
C LYS A 11 -16.87 -44.92 10.98
N VAL A 12 -16.36 -44.37 9.90
CA VAL A 12 -15.99 -42.95 9.84
C VAL A 12 -17.31 -42.22 10.07
N GLU A 13 -17.51 -41.68 11.27
CA GLU A 13 -18.60 -40.74 11.51
C GLU A 13 -18.47 -39.62 10.47
N ASN A 14 -19.58 -39.25 9.83
CA ASN A 14 -19.64 -38.11 8.92
C ASN A 14 -19.10 -36.88 9.64
N LYS A 15 -17.81 -36.58 9.47
CA LYS A 15 -17.24 -35.30 9.90
C LYS A 15 -17.92 -34.24 9.06
N VAL A 16 -18.59 -33.32 9.73
CA VAL A 16 -19.09 -32.12 9.07
C VAL A 16 -17.87 -31.37 8.52
N PRO A 17 -17.83 -31.06 7.22
CA PRO A 17 -16.74 -30.28 6.64
C PRO A 17 -16.62 -28.95 7.36
N LEU A 18 -15.41 -28.58 7.76
CA LEU A 18 -15.17 -27.37 8.57
C LEU A 18 -14.80 -26.23 7.63
N SER A 19 -15.53 -25.11 7.74
CA SER A 19 -15.24 -23.92 6.92
C SER A 19 -13.92 -23.25 7.30
N TYR A 20 -13.38 -22.42 6.40
CA TYR A 20 -12.19 -21.61 6.68
C TYR A 20 -12.35 -20.80 7.98
N GLN A 21 -13.52 -20.21 8.22
CA GLN A 21 -13.77 -19.39 9.40
C GLN A 21 -13.85 -20.22 10.68
N GLU A 22 -14.47 -21.40 10.62
CA GLU A 22 -14.49 -22.33 11.75
C GLU A 22 -13.07 -22.74 12.13
N LEU A 23 -12.23 -23.10 11.16
CA LEU A 23 -10.82 -23.45 11.41
C LEU A 23 -10.02 -22.25 11.92
N SER A 24 -10.18 -21.08 11.29
CA SER A 24 -9.42 -19.87 11.64
C SER A 24 -9.80 -19.29 13.01
N SER A 25 -11.01 -19.55 13.50
CA SER A 25 -11.43 -19.12 14.85
C SER A 25 -10.94 -20.05 15.96
N ARG A 26 -10.49 -21.28 15.65
CA ARG A 26 -9.99 -22.21 16.68
C ARG A 26 -8.66 -21.77 17.26
N ILE A 27 -8.43 -22.20 18.50
CA ILE A 27 -7.13 -22.07 19.16
C ILE A 27 -6.14 -23.10 18.60
N LEU A 28 -4.84 -22.77 18.63
CA LEU A 28 -3.78 -23.63 18.08
C LEU A 28 -3.82 -25.09 18.61
N PRO A 29 -4.08 -25.36 19.91
CA PRO A 29 -4.22 -26.73 20.40
C PRO A 29 -5.34 -27.54 19.73
N GLU A 30 -6.47 -26.92 19.40
CA GLU A 30 -7.57 -27.59 18.69
C GLU A 30 -7.19 -27.91 17.24
N LEU A 31 -6.49 -27.00 16.57
CA LEU A 31 -5.98 -27.24 15.22
C LEU A 31 -4.96 -28.37 15.19
N HIS A 32 -4.11 -28.48 16.22
CA HIS A 32 -3.21 -29.62 16.37
C HIS A 32 -3.96 -30.95 16.52
N LEU A 33 -5.08 -30.98 17.26
CA LEU A 33 -5.90 -32.19 17.38
C LEU A 33 -6.52 -32.58 16.04
N LEU A 34 -7.13 -31.62 15.34
CA LEU A 34 -7.70 -31.84 14.01
C LEU A 34 -6.64 -32.31 13.02
N ALA A 35 -5.46 -31.70 13.01
CA ALA A 35 -4.36 -32.07 12.12
C ALA A 35 -3.81 -33.48 12.43
N ALA A 36 -3.75 -33.86 13.71
CA ALA A 36 -3.36 -35.22 14.11
C ALA A 36 -4.39 -36.26 13.64
N GLU A 37 -5.68 -35.98 13.79
CA GLU A 37 -6.76 -36.85 13.31
C GLU A 37 -6.79 -36.98 11.79
N ALA A 38 -6.45 -35.90 11.09
CA ALA A 38 -6.38 -35.85 9.64
C ALA A 38 -5.08 -36.50 9.10
N GLY A 39 -4.11 -36.79 9.97
CA GLY A 39 -2.86 -37.46 9.60
C GLY A 39 -1.82 -36.54 8.97
N ILE A 40 -1.90 -35.23 9.20
CA ILE A 40 -0.93 -34.24 8.69
C ILE A 40 0.42 -34.44 9.39
N PRO A 41 1.53 -34.69 8.68
CA PRO A 41 2.83 -34.87 9.30
C PRO A 41 3.38 -33.54 9.85
N ASN A 42 4.20 -33.60 10.90
CA ASN A 42 4.89 -32.44 11.48
C ASN A 42 3.99 -31.27 11.93
N TYR A 43 2.68 -31.49 12.11
CA TYR A 43 1.71 -30.45 12.44
C TYR A 43 2.09 -29.54 13.62
N LYS A 44 2.82 -30.06 14.62
CA LYS A 44 3.25 -29.30 15.81
C LYS A 44 4.23 -28.16 15.54
N LYS A 45 4.91 -28.18 14.38
CA LYS A 45 5.87 -27.12 13.97
C LYS A 45 5.24 -26.07 13.07
N LEU A 46 4.01 -26.29 12.64
CA LEU A 46 3.32 -25.42 11.69
C LEU A 46 2.65 -24.26 12.42
N SER A 47 2.64 -23.12 11.76
CA SER A 47 1.84 -21.97 12.18
C SER A 47 0.34 -22.27 12.08
N LYS A 48 -0.46 -21.44 12.74
CA LYS A 48 -1.92 -21.54 12.70
C LYS A 48 -2.44 -21.51 11.26
N ASP A 49 -1.95 -20.60 10.44
CA ASP A 49 -2.42 -20.42 9.07
C ASP A 49 -2.05 -21.62 8.18
N GLU A 50 -0.84 -22.15 8.34
CA GLU A 50 -0.42 -23.38 7.65
C GLU A 50 -1.32 -24.57 8.00
N LEU A 51 -1.69 -24.71 9.27
CA LEU A 51 -2.59 -25.79 9.72
C LEU A 51 -3.99 -25.64 9.12
N VAL A 52 -4.55 -24.44 9.13
CA VAL A 52 -5.86 -24.16 8.51
C VAL A 52 -5.84 -24.53 7.04
N MET A 53 -4.81 -24.11 6.31
CA MET A 53 -4.68 -24.36 4.88
C MET A 53 -4.52 -25.85 4.55
N LEU A 54 -3.74 -26.59 5.33
CA LEU A 54 -3.56 -28.03 5.11
C LEU A 54 -4.84 -28.83 5.41
N LEU A 55 -5.57 -28.47 6.47
CA LEU A 55 -6.86 -29.08 6.79
C LEU A 55 -7.88 -28.85 5.67
N LEU A 56 -7.96 -27.62 5.15
CA LEU A 56 -8.80 -27.30 3.99
C LEU A 56 -8.36 -28.05 2.73
N SER A 57 -7.06 -28.20 2.51
CA SER A 57 -6.52 -28.93 1.36
C SER A 57 -6.87 -30.41 1.40
N GLN A 58 -6.87 -31.01 2.58
CA GLN A 58 -7.26 -32.41 2.75
C GLN A 58 -8.74 -32.60 2.44
N GLU A 59 -9.60 -31.73 2.97
CA GLU A 59 -11.04 -31.76 2.69
C GLU A 59 -11.33 -31.54 1.19
N ALA A 60 -10.66 -30.58 0.55
CA ALA A 60 -10.79 -30.37 -0.89
C ALA A 60 -10.39 -31.62 -1.68
N SER A 61 -9.32 -32.31 -1.26
CA SER A 61 -8.85 -33.53 -1.94
C SER A 61 -9.84 -34.69 -1.86
N GLU A 62 -10.58 -34.81 -0.76
CA GLU A 62 -11.68 -35.79 -0.61
C GLU A 62 -12.82 -35.54 -1.61
N GLU A 63 -13.03 -34.30 -2.02
CA GLU A 63 -13.97 -33.89 -3.07
C GLU A 63 -13.39 -33.94 -4.49
N GLY A 64 -12.13 -34.35 -4.65
CA GLY A 64 -11.42 -34.31 -5.94
C GLY A 64 -11.06 -32.88 -6.40
N LEU A 65 -10.98 -31.93 -5.47
CA LEU A 65 -10.64 -30.53 -5.68
C LEU A 65 -9.29 -30.20 -5.04
N VAL A 66 -8.76 -29.03 -5.36
CA VAL A 66 -7.58 -28.43 -4.74
C VAL A 66 -7.93 -27.09 -4.11
N ILE A 67 -7.17 -26.67 -3.12
CA ILE A 67 -7.31 -25.30 -2.61
C ILE A 67 -6.59 -24.35 -3.55
N ALA A 68 -7.34 -23.37 -4.06
CA ALA A 68 -6.81 -22.22 -4.75
C ALA A 68 -6.89 -21.01 -3.81
N LYS A 69 -5.83 -20.21 -3.80
CA LYS A 69 -5.79 -18.94 -3.10
C LYS A 69 -5.06 -17.91 -3.95
N GLY A 70 -5.35 -16.67 -3.69
CA GLY A 70 -4.70 -15.57 -4.38
C GLY A 70 -5.61 -14.37 -4.43
N TYR A 71 -5.09 -13.31 -5.00
CA TYR A 71 -5.86 -12.10 -5.18
C TYR A 71 -6.60 -12.12 -6.50
N LEU A 72 -7.85 -11.63 -6.44
CA LEU A 72 -8.73 -11.56 -7.58
C LEU A 72 -8.37 -10.36 -8.46
N GLU A 73 -8.22 -10.64 -9.75
CA GLU A 73 -8.26 -9.63 -10.81
C GLU A 73 -9.40 -9.95 -11.77
N ILE A 74 -10.33 -9.00 -11.90
CA ILE A 74 -11.51 -9.15 -12.77
C ILE A 74 -11.18 -8.53 -14.14
N SER A 75 -11.37 -9.32 -15.20
CA SER A 75 -11.27 -8.88 -16.59
C SER A 75 -12.47 -8.01 -16.99
N GLN A 76 -12.31 -7.25 -18.08
CA GLN A 76 -13.40 -6.46 -18.68
C GLN A 76 -14.59 -7.34 -19.11
N ASP A 77 -14.34 -8.61 -19.43
CA ASP A 77 -15.35 -9.61 -19.80
C ASP A 77 -16.15 -10.14 -18.59
N GLY A 78 -15.80 -9.73 -17.37
CA GLY A 78 -16.53 -10.05 -16.14
C GLY A 78 -16.15 -11.36 -15.44
N TYR A 79 -15.34 -12.22 -16.05
CA TYR A 79 -14.64 -13.30 -15.33
C TYR A 79 -13.33 -12.76 -14.72
N GLY A 80 -12.73 -13.50 -13.78
CA GLY A 80 -11.48 -13.09 -13.16
C GLY A 80 -10.48 -14.23 -13.01
N PHE A 81 -9.29 -13.88 -12.50
CA PHE A 81 -8.23 -14.82 -12.17
C PHE A 81 -7.79 -14.61 -10.72
N LEU A 82 -7.48 -15.70 -10.02
CA LEU A 82 -6.72 -15.65 -8.77
C LEU A 82 -5.22 -15.68 -9.10
N GLN A 83 -4.47 -14.75 -8.51
CA GLN A 83 -3.02 -14.63 -8.62
C GLN A 83 -2.39 -14.83 -7.24
N GLU A 84 -1.45 -15.76 -7.13
CA GLU A 84 -0.71 -15.98 -5.87
C GLU A 84 0.19 -14.79 -5.53
N ASP A 85 0.85 -14.24 -6.55
CA ASP A 85 1.62 -13.02 -6.47
C ASP A 85 0.99 -11.96 -7.36
N LEU A 86 0.71 -10.82 -6.76
CA LEU A 86 0.05 -9.68 -7.39
C LEU A 86 0.81 -9.05 -8.54
N TYR A 87 2.11 -9.32 -8.58
CA TYR A 87 3.04 -8.64 -9.47
C TYR A 87 3.58 -9.59 -10.53
N ASP A 88 3.30 -10.89 -10.40
CA ASP A 88 3.66 -11.92 -11.35
C ASP A 88 2.41 -12.45 -12.06
N MET A 89 2.27 -12.11 -13.34
CA MET A 89 1.19 -12.59 -14.20
C MET A 89 1.18 -14.10 -14.39
N ASP A 90 2.34 -14.75 -14.23
CA ASP A 90 2.47 -16.19 -14.34
C ASP A 90 2.06 -16.92 -13.04
N SER A 91 1.77 -16.18 -11.97
CA SER A 91 1.27 -16.72 -10.70
C SER A 91 -0.24 -17.05 -10.70
N ARG A 92 -0.90 -17.01 -11.86
CA ARG A 92 -2.33 -17.30 -11.99
C ARG A 92 -2.63 -18.75 -11.62
N THR A 93 -3.48 -18.95 -10.62
CA THR A 93 -3.81 -20.29 -10.10
C THR A 93 -5.17 -20.82 -10.56
N ALA A 94 -6.18 -19.95 -10.64
CA ALA A 94 -7.54 -20.37 -10.99
C ALA A 94 -8.35 -19.26 -11.66
N ILE A 95 -9.27 -19.65 -12.54
CA ILE A 95 -10.31 -18.79 -13.12
C ILE A 95 -11.49 -18.68 -12.14
N VAL A 96 -12.01 -17.47 -11.99
CA VAL A 96 -13.22 -17.17 -11.20
C VAL A 96 -14.33 -16.75 -12.15
N SER A 97 -15.45 -17.45 -12.11
CA SER A 97 -16.59 -17.15 -12.97
C SER A 97 -17.32 -15.87 -12.55
N ALA A 98 -17.95 -15.19 -13.53
CA ALA A 98 -18.80 -14.02 -13.26
C ALA A 98 -19.94 -14.32 -12.26
N GLY A 99 -20.42 -15.58 -12.24
CA GLY A 99 -21.43 -16.03 -11.28
C GLY A 99 -20.94 -15.97 -9.84
N LEU A 100 -19.75 -16.49 -9.55
CA LEU A 100 -19.13 -16.43 -8.21
C LEU A 100 -18.80 -14.99 -7.80
N ILE A 101 -18.27 -14.19 -8.74
CA ILE A 101 -17.98 -12.78 -8.52
C ILE A 101 -19.25 -12.03 -8.09
N LYS A 102 -20.35 -12.24 -8.82
CA LYS A 102 -21.64 -11.60 -8.51
C LYS A 102 -22.26 -12.11 -7.22
N GLN A 103 -22.19 -13.43 -6.97
CA GLN A 103 -22.76 -14.07 -5.79
C GLN A 103 -22.14 -13.52 -4.50
N TYR A 104 -20.80 -13.44 -4.45
CA TYR A 104 -20.06 -13.01 -3.25
C TYR A 104 -19.66 -11.54 -3.28
N GLN A 105 -20.16 -10.75 -4.23
CA GLN A 105 -19.82 -9.34 -4.41
C GLN A 105 -18.29 -9.09 -4.44
N LEU A 106 -17.55 -10.01 -5.08
CA LEU A 106 -16.10 -9.94 -5.18
C LEU A 106 -15.69 -8.76 -6.06
N ARG A 107 -14.56 -8.15 -5.72
CA ARG A 107 -13.98 -7.01 -6.44
C ARG A 107 -12.49 -7.25 -6.65
N THR A 108 -11.92 -6.65 -7.69
CA THR A 108 -10.47 -6.64 -7.89
C THR A 108 -9.76 -6.19 -6.61
N GLY A 109 -8.67 -6.86 -6.25
CA GLY A 109 -7.92 -6.61 -5.01
C GLY A 109 -8.33 -7.46 -3.81
N ASP A 110 -9.41 -8.24 -3.92
CA ASP A 110 -9.81 -9.19 -2.87
C ASP A 110 -8.88 -10.39 -2.82
N TYR A 111 -8.41 -10.73 -1.62
CA TYR A 111 -7.73 -12.00 -1.38
C TYR A 111 -8.78 -13.10 -1.18
N VAL A 112 -8.81 -14.07 -2.09
CA VAL A 112 -9.81 -15.14 -2.10
C VAL A 112 -9.14 -16.47 -1.79
N VAL A 113 -9.75 -17.25 -0.91
CA VAL A 113 -9.42 -18.65 -0.66
C VAL A 113 -10.64 -19.49 -1.04
N GLY A 114 -10.44 -20.58 -1.76
CA GLY A 114 -11.55 -21.47 -2.11
C GLY A 114 -11.12 -22.79 -2.72
N LYS A 115 -12.10 -23.65 -2.97
CA LYS A 115 -11.90 -24.94 -3.61
C LYS A 115 -12.01 -24.78 -5.12
N ALA A 116 -11.01 -25.25 -5.85
CA ALA A 116 -10.93 -25.21 -7.30
C ALA A 116 -10.79 -26.63 -7.86
N ARG A 117 -11.35 -26.85 -9.05
CA ARG A 117 -11.01 -28.03 -9.84
C ARG A 117 -9.71 -27.75 -10.60
N MET A 118 -8.88 -28.79 -10.75
CA MET A 118 -7.69 -28.74 -11.61
C MET A 118 -8.03 -28.50 -13.10
N ALA A 119 -7.10 -27.90 -13.82
CA ALA A 119 -7.21 -27.68 -15.26
C ALA A 119 -7.36 -29.01 -16.01
N ARG A 120 -8.25 -29.05 -17.01
CA ARG A 120 -8.31 -30.16 -17.98
C ARG A 120 -7.19 -30.05 -19.00
N GLU A 121 -6.95 -31.10 -19.79
CA GLU A 121 -5.91 -31.12 -20.84
C GLU A 121 -5.95 -29.92 -21.81
N ASN A 122 -7.15 -29.36 -22.06
CA ASN A 122 -7.34 -28.21 -22.96
C ASN A 122 -7.44 -26.86 -22.21
N GLU A 123 -7.24 -26.82 -20.90
CA GLU A 123 -7.35 -25.62 -20.07
C GLU A 123 -5.99 -25.25 -19.49
N ARG A 124 -5.64 -23.95 -19.51
CA ARG A 124 -4.39 -23.47 -18.92
C ARG A 124 -4.45 -23.38 -17.39
N TYR A 125 -5.64 -23.13 -16.84
CA TYR A 125 -5.85 -22.87 -15.41
C TYR A 125 -7.01 -23.69 -14.87
N GLY A 126 -6.98 -23.98 -13.57
CA GLY A 126 -8.12 -24.54 -12.86
C GLY A 126 -9.30 -23.57 -12.81
N THR A 127 -10.45 -24.04 -12.32
CA THR A 127 -11.64 -23.19 -12.13
C THR A 127 -12.07 -23.24 -10.68
N LEU A 128 -12.25 -22.06 -10.07
CA LEU A 128 -12.79 -21.94 -8.72
C LEU A 128 -14.24 -22.42 -8.70
N MET A 129 -14.52 -23.39 -7.83
CA MET A 129 -15.84 -24.01 -7.68
C MET A 129 -16.60 -23.42 -6.49
N LYS A 130 -15.90 -23.12 -5.40
CA LYS A 130 -16.48 -22.58 -4.16
C LYS A 130 -15.51 -21.60 -3.50
N VAL A 131 -16.04 -20.50 -2.98
CA VAL A 131 -15.30 -19.52 -2.17
C VAL A 131 -15.44 -19.95 -0.71
N GLU A 132 -14.31 -20.07 0.00
CA GLU A 132 -14.26 -20.41 1.43
C GLU A 132 -13.99 -19.15 2.29
N ALA A 133 -13.22 -18.19 1.78
CA ALA A 133 -12.98 -16.93 2.46
C ALA A 133 -12.63 -15.79 1.49
N VAL A 134 -12.92 -14.57 1.92
CA VAL A 134 -12.56 -13.32 1.23
C VAL A 134 -11.93 -12.38 2.26
N ASN A 135 -10.67 -11.99 2.06
CA ASN A 135 -9.87 -11.19 2.99
C ASN A 135 -9.91 -11.74 4.44
N ASN A 136 -9.78 -13.07 4.56
CA ASN A 136 -9.83 -13.82 5.83
C ASN A 136 -11.19 -13.76 6.56
N LEU A 137 -12.25 -13.30 5.90
CA LEU A 137 -13.62 -13.29 6.39
C LEU A 137 -14.47 -14.32 5.65
N ASP A 138 -15.56 -14.76 6.29
CA ASP A 138 -16.62 -15.51 5.63
C ASP A 138 -17.14 -14.74 4.39
N PRO A 139 -17.37 -15.42 3.26
CA PRO A 139 -17.79 -14.74 2.02
C PRO A 139 -19.09 -13.94 2.17
N GLU A 140 -20.05 -14.37 2.98
CA GLU A 140 -21.30 -13.63 3.20
C GLU A 140 -21.09 -12.40 4.08
N ALA A 141 -20.17 -12.47 5.05
CA ALA A 141 -19.78 -11.32 5.85
C ALA A 141 -19.00 -10.31 5.00
N ALA A 142 -18.04 -10.77 4.19
CA ALA A 142 -17.26 -9.93 3.30
C ALA A 142 -18.13 -9.22 2.25
N ALA A 143 -19.21 -9.85 1.79
CA ALA A 143 -20.17 -9.24 0.86
C ALA A 143 -20.93 -8.04 1.45
N LYS A 144 -20.99 -7.91 2.79
CA LYS A 144 -21.68 -6.81 3.49
C LYS A 144 -20.79 -5.60 3.77
N ARG A 145 -19.48 -5.68 3.50
CA ARG A 145 -18.57 -4.56 3.75
C ARG A 145 -18.94 -3.35 2.86
N PRO A 146 -18.79 -2.12 3.36
CA PRO A 146 -19.06 -0.93 2.57
C PRO A 146 -18.10 -0.83 1.38
N LYS A 147 -18.53 -0.16 0.31
CA LYS A 147 -17.62 0.20 -0.78
C LYS A 147 -16.80 1.42 -0.36
N PHE A 148 -15.55 1.46 -0.78
CA PHE A 148 -14.64 2.57 -0.47
C PHE A 148 -15.21 3.95 -0.83
N ASP A 149 -15.94 4.03 -1.95
CA ASP A 149 -16.52 5.28 -2.44
C ASP A 149 -17.74 5.74 -1.60
N ASP A 150 -18.37 4.83 -0.86
CA ASP A 150 -19.49 5.12 0.03
C ASP A 150 -19.02 5.56 1.44
N LEU A 151 -17.73 5.39 1.73
CA LEU A 151 -17.14 5.80 3.01
C LEU A 151 -17.02 7.31 3.11
N ILE A 152 -17.25 7.86 4.31
CA ILE A 152 -17.27 9.32 4.54
C ILE A 152 -15.82 9.83 4.66
N PRO A 153 -15.32 10.63 3.69
CA PRO A 153 -13.97 11.20 3.76
C PRO A 153 -13.88 12.29 4.82
N GLN A 154 -12.75 12.36 5.51
CA GLN A 154 -12.39 13.45 6.42
C GLN A 154 -10.96 13.94 6.16
N PHE A 155 -10.66 15.13 6.69
CA PHE A 155 -9.26 15.57 6.80
C PHE A 155 -8.51 14.62 7.74
N PRO A 156 -7.20 14.42 7.52
CA PRO A 156 -6.35 13.77 8.49
C PRO A 156 -6.40 14.49 9.84
N ASP A 157 -6.59 13.73 10.91
CA ASP A 157 -6.72 14.21 12.30
C ASP A 157 -5.78 13.49 13.28
N ARG A 158 -4.98 12.54 12.76
CA ARG A 158 -3.93 11.85 13.49
C ARG A 158 -2.63 11.92 12.69
N GLN A 159 -1.61 12.54 13.29
CA GLN A 159 -0.27 12.59 12.71
C GLN A 159 0.35 11.18 12.66
N ILE A 160 1.06 10.90 11.57
CA ILE A 160 2.04 9.82 11.43
C ILE A 160 3.38 10.41 11.87
N ILE A 161 3.91 9.96 13.00
CA ILE A 161 5.16 10.49 13.56
C ILE A 161 6.34 9.85 12.81
N LEU A 162 7.19 10.65 12.18
CA LEU A 162 8.35 10.17 11.43
C LEU A 162 9.65 10.22 12.25
N GLU A 163 9.72 11.10 13.25
CA GLU A 163 10.83 11.18 14.18
C GLU A 163 11.11 9.81 14.83
N THR A 164 12.37 9.37 14.81
CA THR A 164 12.79 8.08 15.38
C THR A 164 13.98 8.22 16.33
N THR A 165 15.07 8.80 15.85
CA THR A 165 16.27 9.08 16.63
C THR A 165 16.71 10.53 16.39
N GLY A 166 17.46 11.10 17.32
CA GLY A 166 17.95 12.48 17.20
C GLY A 166 18.88 12.69 16.01
N GLU A 167 19.55 11.64 15.53
CA GLU A 167 20.44 11.64 14.37
C GLU A 167 19.69 11.67 13.03
N GLU A 168 18.45 11.20 13.00
CA GLU A 168 17.65 11.15 11.77
C GLU A 168 16.96 12.50 11.51
N SER A 169 17.76 13.46 11.05
CA SER A 169 17.33 14.84 10.82
C SER A 169 16.25 14.97 9.74
N SER A 170 16.20 14.09 8.74
CA SER A 170 15.28 14.25 7.61
C SER A 170 13.83 14.12 8.03
N ASN A 171 13.53 13.07 8.80
CA ASN A 171 12.19 12.83 9.31
C ASN A 171 11.78 13.87 10.35
N ARG A 172 12.72 14.31 11.19
CA ARG A 172 12.50 15.40 12.15
C ARG A 172 12.12 16.71 11.46
N VAL A 173 12.80 17.04 10.36
CA VAL A 173 12.49 18.22 9.54
C VAL A 173 11.12 18.09 8.87
N ILE A 174 10.76 16.89 8.36
CA ILE A 174 9.42 16.66 7.79
C ILE A 174 8.33 16.86 8.85
N ASP A 175 8.46 16.27 10.03
CA ASP A 175 7.46 16.39 11.11
C ASP A 175 7.23 17.84 11.54
N LEU A 176 8.26 18.69 11.45
CA LEU A 176 8.15 20.11 11.75
C LEU A 176 7.52 20.89 10.59
N LEU A 177 7.99 20.70 9.35
CA LEU A 177 7.64 21.56 8.23
C LEU A 177 6.42 21.10 7.45
N ALA A 178 6.24 19.80 7.25
CA ALA A 178 5.16 19.24 6.46
C ALA A 178 4.63 17.97 7.15
N PRO A 179 3.97 18.12 8.33
CA PRO A 179 3.47 16.98 9.10
C PRO A 179 2.55 16.12 8.24
N ILE A 180 2.67 14.80 8.36
CA ILE A 180 1.92 13.84 7.57
C ILE A 180 0.83 13.23 8.45
N GLY A 181 -0.42 13.25 8.00
CA GLY A 181 -1.52 12.60 8.70
C GLY A 181 -1.94 11.25 8.10
N ARG A 182 -2.66 10.45 8.88
CA ARG A 182 -3.37 9.27 8.35
C ARG A 182 -4.42 9.72 7.36
N GLY A 183 -4.29 9.31 6.10
CA GLY A 183 -5.15 9.77 5.01
C GLY A 183 -4.60 10.94 4.19
N GLN A 184 -3.32 11.31 4.38
CA GLN A 184 -2.69 12.42 3.64
C GLN A 184 -2.59 12.11 2.14
N ARG A 185 -2.81 13.13 1.32
CA ARG A 185 -2.48 13.18 -0.11
C ARG A 185 -1.25 14.07 -0.29
N GLY A 186 -0.07 13.49 -0.13
CA GLY A 186 1.20 14.22 -0.17
C GLY A 186 1.89 14.13 -1.53
N LEU A 187 2.48 15.24 -1.96
CA LEU A 187 3.38 15.32 -3.11
C LEU A 187 4.79 15.67 -2.63
N ILE A 188 5.76 14.82 -2.95
CA ILE A 188 7.19 15.10 -2.78
C ILE A 188 7.70 15.64 -4.11
N VAL A 189 7.77 16.96 -4.21
CA VAL A 189 8.13 17.67 -5.44
C VAL A 189 9.64 17.74 -5.51
N ALA A 190 10.25 17.04 -6.46
CA ALA A 190 11.70 16.87 -6.46
C ALA A 190 12.28 17.01 -7.88
N PRO A 191 13.34 17.81 -8.05
CA PRO A 191 14.15 17.72 -9.25
C PRO A 191 14.93 16.39 -9.28
N PRO A 192 15.38 15.95 -10.47
CA PRO A 192 16.29 14.82 -10.58
C PRO A 192 17.51 14.99 -9.66
N LYS A 193 17.94 13.89 -9.03
CA LYS A 193 19.08 13.81 -8.09
C LYS A 193 18.93 14.55 -6.75
N ALA A 194 17.77 15.13 -6.43
CA ALA A 194 17.54 15.84 -5.16
C ALA A 194 17.44 14.96 -3.89
N GLY A 195 17.70 13.64 -3.99
CA GLY A 195 17.63 12.71 -2.85
C GLY A 195 16.24 12.12 -2.56
N LYS A 196 15.31 12.12 -3.55
CA LYS A 196 13.94 11.58 -3.41
C LYS A 196 13.91 10.17 -2.83
N THR A 197 14.76 9.28 -3.35
CA THR A 197 14.75 7.85 -3.01
C THR A 197 15.20 7.63 -1.58
N THR A 198 16.26 8.32 -1.15
CA THR A 198 16.74 8.29 0.25
C THR A 198 15.67 8.78 1.21
N LEU A 199 14.97 9.85 0.86
CA LEU A 199 13.89 10.40 1.68
C LEU A 199 12.73 9.42 1.82
N LEU A 200 12.26 8.82 0.72
CA LEU A 200 11.19 7.82 0.74
C LEU A 200 11.54 6.62 1.64
N LYS A 201 12.78 6.11 1.55
CA LYS A 201 13.24 5.01 2.41
C LYS A 201 13.21 5.38 3.90
N LYS A 202 13.63 6.60 4.23
CA LYS A 202 13.62 7.11 5.62
C LYS A 202 12.20 7.25 6.16
N VAL A 203 11.26 7.72 5.34
CA VAL A 203 9.83 7.77 5.68
C VAL A 203 9.30 6.36 5.90
N ALA A 204 9.55 5.42 4.98
CA ALA A 204 9.07 4.05 5.08
C ALA A 204 9.51 3.36 6.38
N ARG A 205 10.81 3.43 6.70
CA ARG A 205 11.37 2.86 7.94
C ARG A 205 10.78 3.47 9.20
N ALA A 206 10.56 4.78 9.20
CA ALA A 206 9.96 5.44 10.36
C ALA A 206 8.50 5.03 10.57
N VAL A 207 7.72 4.93 9.50
CA VAL A 207 6.33 4.47 9.60
C VAL A 207 6.26 3.01 10.06
N LEU A 208 7.08 2.12 9.50
CA LEU A 208 7.15 0.73 9.95
C LEU A 208 7.51 0.60 11.44
N ARG A 209 8.37 1.49 11.95
CA ARG A 209 8.79 1.49 13.35
C ARG A 209 7.74 2.11 14.28
N ASN A 210 7.18 3.25 13.91
CA ASN A 210 6.36 4.08 14.79
C ASN A 210 4.85 3.76 14.67
N GLU A 211 4.41 3.23 13.53
CA GLU A 211 3.01 2.96 13.21
C GLU A 211 2.85 1.52 12.65
N PRO A 212 3.08 0.49 13.47
CA PRO A 212 3.08 -0.92 13.00
C PRO A 212 1.71 -1.41 12.50
N ASP A 213 0.63 -0.69 12.78
CA ASP A 213 -0.71 -0.97 12.26
C ASP A 213 -0.93 -0.44 10.83
N ILE A 214 -0.02 0.38 10.30
CA ILE A 214 -0.08 0.86 8.92
C ILE A 214 0.62 -0.13 7.99
N LYS A 215 -0.12 -0.67 7.02
CA LYS A 215 0.45 -1.43 5.92
C LYS A 215 1.21 -0.48 4.99
N VAL A 216 2.54 -0.62 4.94
CA VAL A 216 3.40 0.18 4.05
C VAL A 216 3.60 -0.55 2.73
N ILE A 217 3.21 0.11 1.65
CA ILE A 217 3.36 -0.34 0.28
C ILE A 217 4.25 0.66 -0.47
N VAL A 218 5.33 0.18 -1.08
CA VAL A 218 6.18 0.99 -1.95
C VAL A 218 5.87 0.60 -3.39
N LEU A 219 5.43 1.55 -4.20
CA LEU A 219 5.09 1.34 -5.60
C LEU A 219 6.09 2.10 -6.49
N LEU A 220 6.95 1.37 -7.19
CA LEU A 220 7.97 1.89 -8.08
C LEU A 220 7.53 1.69 -9.54
N ILE A 221 7.39 2.78 -10.29
CA ILE A 221 6.90 2.77 -11.67
C ILE A 221 7.97 3.35 -12.60
N ASP A 222 8.33 2.58 -13.63
CA ASP A 222 9.30 2.99 -14.65
C ASP A 222 10.63 3.44 -14.03
N GLU A 223 11.05 2.73 -12.98
CA GLU A 223 12.32 2.94 -12.29
C GLU A 223 13.31 1.82 -12.63
N ARG A 224 14.59 2.05 -12.32
CA ARG A 224 15.65 1.11 -12.68
C ARG A 224 15.68 -0.14 -11.80
N PRO A 225 15.98 -1.33 -12.36
CA PRO A 225 16.05 -2.58 -11.58
C PRO A 225 17.00 -2.53 -10.38
N GLU A 226 18.14 -1.85 -10.49
CA GLU A 226 19.08 -1.67 -9.39
C GLU A 226 18.50 -0.81 -8.26
N GLU A 227 17.70 0.20 -8.59
CA GLU A 227 17.03 1.04 -7.58
C GLU A 227 15.91 0.28 -6.87
N VAL A 228 15.18 -0.58 -7.59
CA VAL A 228 14.18 -1.48 -7.00
C VAL A 228 14.83 -2.44 -6.00
N THR A 229 15.96 -3.04 -6.38
CA THR A 229 16.71 -3.98 -5.53
C THR A 229 17.22 -3.29 -4.26
N ASP A 230 17.87 -2.13 -4.42
CA ASP A 230 18.34 -1.31 -3.31
C ASP A 230 17.19 -0.87 -2.39
N PHE A 231 15.98 -0.62 -2.91
CA PHE A 231 14.80 -0.33 -2.07
C PHE A 231 14.35 -1.53 -1.24
N ARG A 232 14.27 -2.72 -1.85
CA ARG A 232 13.88 -3.98 -1.18
C ARG A 232 14.83 -4.33 -0.03
N GLU A 233 16.13 -4.25 -0.28
CA GLU A 233 17.15 -4.53 0.74
C GLU A 233 17.17 -3.46 1.84
N SER A 234 16.82 -2.23 1.50
CA SER A 234 16.84 -1.11 2.44
C SER A 234 15.68 -1.11 3.43
N VAL A 235 14.49 -1.57 3.05
CA VAL A 235 13.25 -1.34 3.81
C VAL A 235 12.56 -2.66 4.09
N GLU A 236 13.17 -3.45 4.96
CA GLU A 236 12.57 -4.69 5.47
C GLU A 236 11.24 -4.40 6.16
N GLY A 237 10.21 -5.19 5.82
CA GLY A 237 8.85 -5.07 6.36
C GLY A 237 7.89 -4.24 5.48
N ALA A 238 8.39 -3.44 4.53
CA ALA A 238 7.54 -2.84 3.51
C ALA A 238 7.25 -3.83 2.38
N GLU A 239 6.05 -3.75 1.79
CA GLU A 239 5.73 -4.48 0.58
C GLU A 239 6.20 -3.66 -0.64
N VAL A 240 7.30 -4.09 -1.27
CA VAL A 240 7.91 -3.35 -2.40
C VAL A 240 7.49 -3.96 -3.73
N ILE A 241 6.74 -3.16 -4.46
CA ILE A 241 6.07 -3.48 -5.72
C ILE A 241 6.69 -2.62 -6.79
N ALA A 242 7.11 -3.24 -7.91
CA ALA A 242 7.76 -2.50 -8.97
C ALA A 242 7.33 -2.99 -10.35
N SER A 243 7.24 -2.05 -11.29
CA SER A 243 7.26 -2.32 -12.72
C SER A 243 8.38 -1.47 -13.30
N THR A 244 9.50 -2.11 -13.66
CA THR A 244 10.72 -1.43 -14.11
C THR A 244 10.54 -0.83 -15.51
N PHE A 245 11.48 0.01 -15.95
CA PHE A 245 11.44 0.61 -17.29
C PHE A 245 11.48 -0.40 -18.46
N ASP A 246 11.84 -1.65 -18.19
CA ASP A 246 11.84 -2.74 -19.19
C ASP A 246 10.43 -3.21 -19.55
N GLU A 247 9.45 -2.92 -18.69
CA GLU A 247 8.07 -3.33 -18.83
C GLU A 247 7.27 -2.38 -19.74
N PRO A 248 6.25 -2.88 -20.46
CA PRO A 248 5.42 -2.02 -21.29
C PRO A 248 4.54 -1.08 -20.44
N PRO A 249 4.14 0.11 -20.95
CA PRO A 249 3.30 1.06 -20.22
C PRO A 249 2.00 0.47 -19.67
N GLN A 250 1.39 -0.49 -20.37
CA GLN A 250 0.18 -1.19 -19.90
C GLN A 250 0.42 -1.94 -18.60
N ASN A 251 1.62 -2.51 -18.40
CA ASN A 251 1.97 -3.20 -17.15
C ASN A 251 2.06 -2.20 -15.98
N HIS A 252 2.65 -1.03 -16.20
CA HIS A 252 2.70 0.03 -15.18
C HIS A 252 1.30 0.42 -14.68
N ILE A 253 0.34 0.59 -15.61
CA ILE A 253 -1.04 0.93 -15.28
C ILE A 253 -1.73 -0.21 -14.53
N ARG A 254 -1.61 -1.44 -15.03
CA ARG A 254 -2.17 -2.63 -14.38
C ARG A 254 -1.68 -2.78 -12.93
N VAL A 255 -0.37 -2.71 -12.71
CA VAL A 255 0.22 -2.84 -11.36
C VAL A 255 -0.26 -1.71 -10.45
N ALA A 256 -0.30 -0.46 -10.94
CA ALA A 256 -0.81 0.65 -10.16
C ALA A 256 -2.32 0.52 -9.83
N GLU A 257 -3.15 0.11 -10.79
CA GLU A 257 -4.57 -0.16 -10.57
C GLU A 257 -4.78 -1.26 -9.52
N PHE A 258 -3.96 -2.31 -9.58
CA PHE A 258 -4.02 -3.38 -8.62
C PHE A 258 -3.70 -2.89 -7.20
N VAL A 259 -2.57 -2.20 -7.01
CA VAL A 259 -2.17 -1.63 -5.71
C VAL A 259 -3.23 -0.68 -5.17
N HIS A 260 -3.81 0.12 -6.05
CA HIS A 260 -4.88 1.04 -5.72
C HIS A 260 -6.12 0.29 -5.20
N GLU A 261 -6.60 -0.73 -5.91
CA GLU A 261 -7.77 -1.50 -5.48
C GLU A 261 -7.49 -2.30 -4.20
N ARG A 262 -6.33 -2.96 -4.08
CA ARG A 262 -5.97 -3.70 -2.87
C ARG A 262 -5.95 -2.80 -1.64
N SER A 263 -5.36 -1.61 -1.77
CA SER A 263 -5.32 -0.64 -0.68
C SER A 263 -6.72 -0.18 -0.28
N ARG A 264 -7.64 -0.01 -1.24
CA ARG A 264 -9.04 0.31 -0.97
C ARG A 264 -9.75 -0.82 -0.22
N ARG A 265 -9.52 -2.08 -0.58
CA ARG A 265 -10.09 -3.24 0.14
C ARG A 265 -9.64 -3.28 1.61
N ILE A 266 -8.36 -3.00 1.89
CA ILE A 266 -7.85 -2.93 3.27
C ILE A 266 -8.55 -1.81 4.07
N VAL A 267 -8.78 -0.65 3.46
CA VAL A 267 -9.44 0.48 4.14
C VAL A 267 -10.93 0.24 4.37
N GLU A 268 -11.62 -0.46 3.46
CA GLU A 268 -13.01 -0.89 3.64
C GLU A 268 -13.19 -1.81 4.86
N GLU A 269 -12.13 -2.52 5.24
CA GLU A 269 -12.07 -3.40 6.42
C GLU A 269 -11.57 -2.68 7.68
N GLY A 270 -11.40 -1.36 7.61
CA GLY A 270 -10.95 -0.53 8.74
C GLY A 270 -9.42 -0.45 8.89
N GLY A 271 -8.66 -1.01 7.96
CA GLY A 271 -7.20 -0.98 7.99
C GLY A 271 -6.59 0.35 7.53
N HIS A 272 -5.32 0.58 7.89
CA HIS A 272 -4.57 1.76 7.48
C HIS A 272 -3.49 1.38 6.46
N VAL A 273 -3.39 2.14 5.38
CA VAL A 273 -2.42 1.91 4.30
C VAL A 273 -1.63 3.19 4.03
N LEU A 274 -0.32 3.05 3.83
CA LEU A 274 0.55 4.07 3.27
C LEU A 274 1.13 3.56 1.95
N ILE A 275 0.85 4.25 0.85
CA ILE A 275 1.49 4.04 -0.44
C ILE A 275 2.58 5.10 -0.61
N LEU A 276 3.82 4.64 -0.82
CA LEU A 276 4.94 5.46 -1.29
C LEU A 276 5.11 5.23 -2.79
N LEU A 277 4.67 6.19 -3.61
CA LEU A 277 4.70 6.08 -5.07
C LEU A 277 5.90 6.84 -5.64
N ASP A 278 6.75 6.14 -6.38
CA ASP A 278 7.86 6.72 -7.15
C ASP A 278 7.74 6.31 -8.62
N SER A 279 7.12 7.10 -9.50
CA SER A 279 6.58 8.46 -9.29
C SER A 279 5.20 8.65 -9.94
N ILE A 280 4.43 9.64 -9.47
CA ILE A 280 3.15 10.00 -10.10
C ILE A 280 3.37 10.56 -11.51
N THR A 281 4.50 11.23 -11.74
CA THR A 281 4.86 11.78 -13.05
C THR A 281 5.04 10.67 -14.08
N ARG A 282 5.79 9.62 -13.73
CA ARG A 282 5.98 8.45 -14.60
C ARG A 282 4.69 7.67 -14.81
N LEU A 283 3.86 7.52 -13.77
CA LEU A 283 2.54 6.91 -13.90
C LEU A 283 1.64 7.69 -14.88
N ALA A 284 1.63 9.01 -14.80
CA ALA A 284 0.86 9.86 -15.72
C ALA A 284 1.37 9.77 -17.16
N ARG A 285 2.69 9.74 -17.37
CA ARG A 285 3.30 9.51 -18.69
C ARG A 285 2.90 8.15 -19.27
N ALA A 286 3.02 7.09 -18.49
CA ALA A 286 2.60 5.75 -18.91
C ALA A 286 1.11 5.73 -19.30
N ASN A 287 0.25 6.39 -18.50
CA ASN A 287 -1.18 6.41 -18.78
C ASN A 287 -1.49 7.20 -20.07
N ASN A 288 -0.74 8.26 -20.36
CA ASN A 288 -0.86 9.02 -21.60
C ASN A 288 -0.50 8.19 -22.85
N LEU A 289 0.43 7.24 -22.74
CA LEU A 289 0.79 6.34 -23.84
C LEU A 289 -0.25 5.26 -24.11
N VAL A 290 -1.01 4.85 -23.09
CA VAL A 290 -2.02 3.78 -23.18
C VAL A 290 -3.41 4.32 -23.48
N THR A 291 -3.71 5.55 -23.06
CA THR A 291 -5.04 6.15 -23.23
C THR A 291 -5.31 6.46 -24.71
N PRO A 292 -6.44 5.98 -25.29
CA PRO A 292 -6.83 6.36 -26.64
C PRO A 292 -6.98 7.89 -26.78
N PRO A 293 -6.40 8.51 -27.83
CA PRO A 293 -6.48 9.96 -28.00
C PRO A 293 -7.92 10.46 -28.14
N THR A 294 -8.25 11.52 -27.41
CA THR A 294 -9.57 12.17 -27.45
C THR A 294 -9.62 13.33 -28.45
N GLY A 295 -8.45 13.73 -28.99
CA GLY A 295 -8.29 14.91 -29.83
C GLY A 295 -8.22 16.23 -29.04
N ARG A 296 -8.31 16.18 -27.70
CA ARG A 296 -8.15 17.34 -26.80
C ARG A 296 -6.82 17.23 -26.06
N THR A 297 -5.79 17.81 -26.65
CA THR A 297 -4.45 17.85 -26.07
C THR A 297 -4.22 19.12 -25.26
N LEU A 298 -3.72 18.95 -24.05
CA LEU A 298 -3.18 20.00 -23.20
C LEU A 298 -1.78 20.38 -23.68
N SER A 299 -1.24 21.48 -23.13
CA SER A 299 0.16 21.86 -23.35
C SER A 299 1.10 20.69 -22.98
N GLY A 300 2.19 20.54 -23.73
CA GLY A 300 3.14 19.45 -23.51
C GLY A 300 2.73 18.09 -24.11
N GLY A 301 1.66 18.02 -24.91
CA GLY A 301 1.27 16.80 -25.63
C GLY A 301 0.53 15.77 -24.77
N LEU A 302 -0.07 16.22 -23.67
CA LEU A 302 -0.81 15.40 -22.73
C LEU A 302 -2.30 15.36 -23.13
N ASP A 303 -2.89 14.18 -23.28
CA ASP A 303 -4.34 14.08 -23.51
C ASP A 303 -5.10 14.39 -22.21
N SER A 304 -6.19 15.14 -22.29
CA SER A 304 -7.02 15.45 -21.12
C SER A 304 -7.54 14.20 -20.37
N ALA A 305 -7.82 13.10 -21.08
CA ALA A 305 -8.25 11.85 -20.48
C ALA A 305 -7.11 11.09 -19.77
N ALA A 306 -5.86 11.32 -20.19
CA ALA A 306 -4.69 10.63 -19.64
C ALA A 306 -4.45 10.94 -18.15
N LEU A 307 -4.95 12.06 -17.64
CA LEU A 307 -4.81 12.40 -16.23
C LEU A 307 -5.89 11.79 -15.34
N HIS A 308 -6.96 11.21 -15.91
CA HIS A 308 -8.11 10.76 -15.14
C HIS A 308 -7.74 9.68 -14.11
N PHE A 309 -7.09 8.59 -14.53
CA PHE A 309 -6.69 7.53 -13.62
C PHE A 309 -5.63 7.99 -12.60
N PRO A 310 -4.52 8.63 -12.99
CA PRO A 310 -3.54 9.15 -12.04
C PRO A 310 -4.13 10.13 -11.00
N LYS A 311 -5.05 11.01 -11.40
CA LYS A 311 -5.79 11.88 -10.46
C LYS A 311 -6.69 11.08 -9.52
N ARG A 312 -7.39 10.06 -10.04
CA ARG A 312 -8.20 9.16 -9.22
C ARG A 312 -7.33 8.40 -8.21
N PHE A 313 -6.15 7.94 -8.61
CA PHE A 313 -5.19 7.24 -7.76
C PHE A 313 -4.78 8.12 -6.58
N LEU A 314 -4.26 9.32 -6.83
CA LEU A 314 -3.85 10.24 -5.75
C LEU A 314 -5.05 10.73 -4.93
N GLY A 315 -6.18 11.02 -5.60
CA GLY A 315 -7.42 11.50 -4.98
C GLY A 315 -8.13 10.45 -4.12
N ALA A 316 -7.77 9.18 -4.23
CA ALA A 316 -8.27 8.14 -3.36
C ALA A 316 -7.74 8.29 -1.93
N ALA A 317 -6.54 8.84 -1.72
CA ALA A 317 -6.03 9.03 -0.37
C ALA A 317 -6.93 9.97 0.46
N ARG A 318 -7.35 9.47 1.62
CA ARG A 318 -8.31 10.11 2.52
C ARG A 318 -8.32 9.39 3.87
N ASN A 319 -8.64 10.14 4.91
CA ASN A 319 -9.03 9.58 6.20
C ASN A 319 -10.51 9.21 6.15
N ILE A 320 -10.91 8.10 6.79
CA ILE A 320 -12.32 7.66 6.82
C ILE A 320 -12.88 7.84 8.23
N ARG A 321 -14.05 8.48 8.32
CA ARG A 321 -14.76 8.62 9.60
C ARG A 321 -15.07 7.26 10.21
N GLY A 322 -14.53 6.99 11.40
CA GLY A 322 -14.81 5.76 12.14
C GLY A 322 -14.30 4.49 11.46
N GLY A 323 -13.31 4.61 10.58
CA GLY A 323 -12.74 3.49 9.83
C GLY A 323 -11.24 3.63 9.60
N GLY A 324 -10.77 3.04 8.50
CA GLY A 324 -9.36 3.04 8.10
C GLY A 324 -8.89 4.35 7.48
N SER A 325 -7.70 4.33 6.88
CA SER A 325 -7.18 5.49 6.14
C SER A 325 -6.29 5.06 4.99
N LEU A 326 -6.41 5.72 3.84
CA LEU A 326 -5.48 5.58 2.72
C LEU A 326 -4.57 6.81 2.65
N THR A 327 -3.30 6.65 2.96
CA THR A 327 -2.28 7.68 2.81
C THR A 327 -1.49 7.42 1.54
N ILE A 328 -1.28 8.44 0.70
CA ILE A 328 -0.46 8.34 -0.50
C ILE A 328 0.54 9.49 -0.47
N LEU A 329 1.83 9.15 -0.50
CA LEU A 329 2.92 10.09 -0.73
C LEU A 329 3.54 9.76 -2.08
N ALA A 330 3.38 10.64 -3.05
CA ALA A 330 3.89 10.40 -4.39
C ALA A 330 4.98 11.43 -4.74
N THR A 331 6.07 10.96 -5.33
CA THR A 331 7.07 11.87 -5.89
C THR A 331 6.55 12.47 -7.19
N ALA A 332 6.76 13.77 -7.38
CA ALA A 332 6.46 14.50 -8.60
C ALA A 332 7.77 15.12 -9.11
N LEU A 333 8.13 14.80 -10.35
CA LEU A 333 9.34 15.32 -10.97
C LEU A 333 9.09 16.74 -11.51
N VAL A 334 10.00 17.65 -11.18
CA VAL A 334 10.03 19.04 -11.68
C VAL A 334 11.41 19.37 -12.21
N GLU A 335 11.53 20.48 -12.96
CA GLU A 335 12.81 20.94 -13.52
C GLU A 335 13.52 19.87 -14.36
N THR A 336 12.75 19.05 -15.08
CA THR A 336 13.26 17.98 -15.97
C THR A 336 13.58 18.50 -17.38
N GLY A 337 13.18 19.74 -17.68
CA GLY A 337 13.20 20.31 -19.03
C GLY A 337 12.03 19.86 -19.92
N SER A 338 11.13 19.02 -19.41
CA SER A 338 9.94 18.56 -20.13
C SER A 338 8.72 19.41 -19.78
N ARG A 339 8.13 20.07 -20.79
CA ARG A 339 6.88 20.82 -20.61
C ARG A 339 5.71 19.93 -20.16
N MET A 340 5.74 18.65 -20.54
CA MET A 340 4.74 17.67 -20.10
C MET A 340 4.80 17.48 -18.57
N ASP A 341 5.99 17.42 -17.98
CA ASP A 341 6.13 17.21 -16.54
C ASP A 341 5.66 18.42 -15.75
N ASP A 342 5.96 19.63 -16.22
CA ASP A 342 5.46 20.87 -15.61
C ASP A 342 3.92 20.86 -15.57
N VAL A 343 3.27 20.49 -16.68
CA VAL A 343 1.80 20.42 -16.77
C VAL A 343 1.25 19.32 -15.86
N ILE A 344 1.87 18.14 -15.85
CA ILE A 344 1.49 17.06 -14.94
C ILE A 344 1.55 17.53 -13.48
N PHE A 345 2.65 18.18 -13.08
CA PHE A 345 2.82 18.68 -11.72
C PHE A 345 1.74 19.70 -11.34
N GLU A 346 1.48 20.70 -12.18
CA GLU A 346 0.44 21.71 -11.92
C GLU A 346 -0.96 21.09 -11.76
N GLU A 347 -1.28 20.06 -12.55
CA GLU A 347 -2.56 19.33 -12.46
C GLU A 347 -2.70 18.53 -11.15
N PHE A 348 -1.60 18.09 -10.56
CA PHE A 348 -1.59 17.38 -9.28
C PHE A 348 -1.50 18.27 -8.07
N LYS A 349 -0.91 19.47 -8.20
CA LYS A 349 -0.81 20.45 -7.12
C LYS A 349 -2.16 20.76 -6.49
N GLY A 350 -3.21 20.91 -7.31
CA GLY A 350 -4.58 21.12 -6.83
C GLY A 350 -5.26 19.89 -6.21
N THR A 351 -4.70 18.69 -6.40
CA THR A 351 -5.26 17.42 -5.90
C THR A 351 -4.70 17.05 -4.52
N GLY A 352 -3.43 17.37 -4.28
CA GLY A 352 -2.73 17.16 -3.01
C GLY A 352 -3.22 18.07 -1.87
N ASN A 353 -2.91 17.69 -0.63
CA ASN A 353 -3.11 18.53 0.55
C ASN A 353 -1.86 18.63 1.44
N MET A 354 -0.73 18.09 0.97
CA MET A 354 0.61 18.29 1.53
C MET A 354 1.60 18.37 0.36
N GLU A 355 2.54 19.30 0.45
CA GLU A 355 3.64 19.45 -0.49
C GLU A 355 4.95 19.48 0.27
N LEU A 356 5.93 18.68 -0.19
CA LEU A 356 7.29 18.68 0.32
C LEU A 356 8.23 18.91 -0.86
N HIS A 357 8.79 20.10 -0.95
CA HIS A 357 9.64 20.50 -2.07
C HIS A 357 11.10 20.20 -1.76
N LEU A 358 11.80 19.56 -2.68
CA LEU A 358 13.24 19.37 -2.63
C LEU A 358 13.94 20.39 -3.54
N SER A 359 15.08 20.90 -3.08
CA SER A 359 15.82 22.00 -3.71
C SER A 359 17.12 21.51 -4.32
N ARG A 360 17.27 21.69 -5.63
CA ARG A 360 18.54 21.47 -6.34
C ARG A 360 19.67 22.32 -5.75
N ARG A 361 19.37 23.56 -5.35
CA ARG A 361 20.36 24.47 -4.76
C ARG A 361 20.94 23.94 -3.43
N LEU A 362 20.11 23.31 -2.59
CA LEU A 362 20.59 22.68 -1.36
C LEU A 362 21.43 21.44 -1.65
N GLU A 363 21.01 20.63 -2.62
CA GLU A 363 21.72 19.42 -3.05
C GLU A 363 23.09 19.74 -3.65
N GLU A 364 23.21 20.74 -4.53
CA GLU A 364 24.48 21.21 -5.10
C GLU A 364 25.47 21.69 -4.03
N ARG A 365 24.94 22.25 -2.92
CA ARG A 365 25.72 22.64 -1.73
C ARG A 365 25.96 21.48 -0.74
N ARG A 366 25.48 20.28 -1.04
CA ARG A 366 25.54 19.08 -0.19
C ARG A 366 24.86 19.23 1.17
N ILE A 367 23.78 20.01 1.23
CA ILE A 367 22.98 20.19 2.44
C ILE A 367 21.81 19.21 2.39
N PHE A 368 21.77 18.26 3.34
CA PHE A 368 20.73 17.24 3.44
C PHE A 368 20.05 17.24 4.82
N PRO A 369 18.72 17.08 4.89
CA PRO A 369 17.77 16.92 3.78
C PRO A 369 17.65 18.19 2.92
N ALA A 370 17.57 18.03 1.60
CA ALA A 370 17.49 19.13 0.65
C ALA A 370 16.06 19.71 0.56
N ILE A 371 15.37 19.92 1.69
CA ILE A 371 13.98 20.38 1.75
C ILE A 371 13.91 21.91 1.66
N ASP A 372 13.09 22.42 0.75
CA ASP A 372 12.74 23.84 0.70
C ASP A 372 11.70 24.15 1.79
N ILE A 373 12.14 24.90 2.80
CA ILE A 373 11.36 25.21 4.00
C ILE A 373 10.11 26.03 3.68
N LEU A 374 10.21 26.96 2.74
CA LEU A 374 9.15 27.93 2.46
C LEU A 374 8.09 27.35 1.53
N LYS A 375 8.50 26.50 0.59
CA LYS A 375 7.57 25.84 -0.33
C LYS A 375 6.88 24.61 0.27
N SER A 376 7.43 24.04 1.34
CA SER A 376 6.88 22.85 1.97
C SER A 376 5.84 23.18 3.05
N GLY A 377 4.77 22.40 3.10
CA GLY A 377 3.72 22.55 4.12
C GLY A 377 2.56 21.57 3.96
N THR A 378 1.74 21.50 5.01
CA THR A 378 0.53 20.67 5.04
C THR A 378 -0.70 21.54 5.25
N ARG A 379 -1.74 21.32 4.43
CA ARG A 379 -3.02 22.02 4.60
C ARG A 379 -3.76 21.49 5.82
N ARG A 380 -4.36 22.38 6.60
CA ARG A 380 -5.07 22.04 7.85
C ARG A 380 -4.15 21.36 8.89
N GLU A 381 -2.88 21.77 8.96
CA GLU A 381 -1.91 21.20 9.92
C GLU A 381 -2.34 21.36 11.39
N GLU A 382 -3.26 22.29 11.69
CA GLU A 382 -3.86 22.44 13.01
C GLU A 382 -4.73 21.28 13.47
N LEU A 383 -5.13 20.39 12.56
CA LEU A 383 -5.81 19.13 12.92
C LEU A 383 -4.82 18.03 13.32
N LEU A 384 -3.54 18.20 12.99
CA LEU A 384 -2.47 17.22 13.27
C LEU A 384 -1.62 17.64 14.46
N LEU A 385 -1.41 18.94 14.62
CA LEU A 385 -0.52 19.53 15.63
C LEU A 385 -1.33 20.22 16.73
N GLY A 386 -0.83 20.15 17.96
CA GLY A 386 -1.40 20.92 19.07
C GLY A 386 -1.15 22.42 18.92
N GLU A 387 -2.02 23.25 19.52
CA GLU A 387 -1.98 24.71 19.42
C GLU A 387 -0.61 25.32 19.77
N GLU A 388 0.02 24.84 20.86
CA GLU A 388 1.35 25.29 21.28
C GLU A 388 2.43 25.00 20.22
N VAL A 389 2.35 23.83 19.57
CA VAL A 389 3.30 23.43 18.53
C VAL A 389 3.14 24.32 17.31
N ILE A 390 1.90 24.61 16.89
CA ILE A 390 1.61 25.49 15.75
C ILE A 390 2.21 26.88 15.96
N GLN A 391 2.00 27.48 17.13
CA GLN A 391 2.53 28.81 17.44
C GLN A 391 4.05 28.85 17.33
N LYS A 392 4.73 27.81 17.85
CA LYS A 392 6.19 27.67 17.75
C LYS A 392 6.65 27.44 16.31
N MET A 393 5.91 26.65 15.53
CA MET A 393 6.17 26.43 14.12
C MET A 393 6.04 27.70 13.28
N TRP A 394 5.05 28.55 13.58
CA TRP A 394 4.89 29.85 12.92
C TRP A 394 6.05 30.79 13.25
N LEU A 395 6.49 30.83 14.51
CA LEU A 395 7.67 31.60 14.89
C LEU A 395 8.91 31.11 14.13
N LEU A 396 9.11 29.78 14.08
CA LEU A 396 10.21 29.18 13.34
C LEU A 396 10.17 29.59 11.85
N ARG A 397 9.02 29.45 11.19
CA ARG A 397 8.85 29.84 9.79
C ARG A 397 9.12 31.32 9.57
N LYS A 398 8.66 32.20 10.47
CA LYS A 398 8.91 33.64 10.38
C LYS A 398 10.39 33.98 10.47
N VAL A 399 11.13 33.36 11.38
CA VAL A 399 12.58 33.56 11.51
C VAL A 399 13.33 33.06 10.27
N LEU A 400 12.90 31.92 9.71
CA LEU A 400 13.56 31.32 8.54
C LEU A 400 13.22 32.02 7.22
N ALA A 401 12.11 32.75 7.15
CA ALA A 401 11.63 33.39 5.91
C ALA A 401 12.53 34.53 5.41
N ASP A 402 13.23 35.22 6.31
CA ASP A 402 14.11 36.34 5.95
C ASP A 402 15.54 35.87 5.58
N MET A 403 15.84 34.57 5.69
CA MET A 403 17.16 34.00 5.44
C MET A 403 17.29 33.43 4.02
N ASP A 404 18.54 33.33 3.54
CA ASP A 404 18.80 32.51 2.35
C ASP A 404 18.42 31.04 2.63
N PRO A 405 17.77 30.31 1.69
CA PRO A 405 17.30 28.94 1.95
C PRO A 405 18.38 27.97 2.46
N ALA A 406 19.63 28.12 2.01
CA ALA A 406 20.71 27.27 2.46
C ALA A 406 21.16 27.60 3.88
N GLU A 407 21.26 28.89 4.21
CA GLU A 407 21.56 29.34 5.58
C GLU A 407 20.44 28.96 6.55
N ALA A 408 19.18 29.07 6.12
CA ALA A 408 18.01 28.68 6.88
C ALA A 408 18.06 27.19 7.25
N MET A 409 18.35 26.32 6.27
CA MET A 409 18.46 24.88 6.50
C MET A 409 19.68 24.53 7.37
N GLU A 410 20.85 25.12 7.12
CA GLU A 410 22.04 24.93 7.95
C GLU A 410 21.80 25.34 9.40
N MET A 411 21.15 26.50 9.63
CA MET A 411 20.78 26.95 10.97
C MET A 411 19.80 25.98 11.64
N LEU A 412 18.76 25.53 10.92
CA LEU A 412 17.78 24.58 11.46
C LEU A 412 18.47 23.28 11.88
N LEU A 413 19.32 22.70 11.02
CA LEU A 413 20.07 21.49 11.31
C LEU A 413 21.04 21.66 12.47
N ALA A 414 21.74 22.79 12.54
CA ALA A 414 22.66 23.11 13.64
C ALA A 414 21.96 23.27 14.99
N ARG A 415 20.67 23.65 15.01
CA ARG A 415 19.86 23.68 16.23
C ARG A 415 19.26 22.32 16.56
N LEU A 416 18.75 21.59 15.57
CA LEU A 416 18.22 20.24 15.76
C LEU A 416 19.27 19.28 16.33
N SER A 417 20.53 19.38 15.88
CA SER A 417 21.63 18.55 16.36
C SER A 417 21.97 18.74 17.84
N ARG A 418 21.51 19.84 18.48
CA ARG A 418 21.69 20.10 19.91
C ARG A 418 20.62 19.43 20.78
N THR A 419 19.63 18.80 20.17
CA THR A 419 18.46 18.21 20.84
C THR A 419 18.20 16.80 20.34
N LYS A 420 17.65 15.94 21.19
CA LYS A 420 17.37 14.55 20.82
C LYS A 420 16.00 14.39 20.18
N THR A 421 15.07 15.30 20.49
CA THR A 421 13.69 15.23 20.01
C THR A 421 13.18 16.58 19.48
N ASN A 422 12.18 16.55 18.61
CA ASN A 422 11.46 17.73 18.13
C ASN A 422 10.75 18.45 19.28
N LYS A 423 10.26 17.70 20.28
CA LYS A 423 9.68 18.29 21.49
C LYS A 423 10.69 19.14 22.26
N GLU A 424 11.90 18.63 22.49
CA GLU A 424 13.00 19.38 23.11
C GLU A 424 13.37 20.60 22.28
N PHE A 425 13.53 20.44 20.96
CA PHE A 425 13.82 21.55 20.05
C PHE A 425 12.77 22.66 20.13
N LEU A 426 11.49 22.32 20.02
CA LEU A 426 10.38 23.27 20.12
C LEU A 426 10.33 23.95 21.50
N ALA A 427 10.71 23.26 22.58
CA ALA A 427 10.81 23.87 23.91
C ALA A 427 11.91 24.95 24.01
N THR A 428 12.91 24.93 23.11
CA THR A 428 13.91 26.01 23.02
C THR A 428 13.44 27.22 22.22
N LEU A 429 12.33 27.10 21.47
CA LEU A 429 11.73 28.17 20.68
C LEU A 429 10.68 28.90 21.51
N GLY A 430 11.01 30.11 21.94
CA GLY A 430 10.19 30.91 22.86
C GLY A 430 10.84 30.98 24.23
N GLY A 431 11.18 32.20 24.66
CA GLY A 431 11.67 32.46 26.01
C GLY A 431 10.59 32.19 27.06
N LYS A 432 11.02 32.05 28.32
CA LYS A 432 10.17 32.09 29.50
C LYS A 432 9.15 33.22 29.48
#